data_AF-A0A7V4TG59-F1
#
_entry.id   AF-A0A7V4TG59-F1
#
_cell.length_a   1.000
_cell.length_b   1.000
_cell.length_c   1.000
_cell.angle_alpha   90.00
_cell.angle_beta   90.00
_cell.angle_gamma   90.00
#
_symmetry.space_group_name_H-M   'P 1'
#
loop_
_entity.id
_entity.type
_entity.pdbx_description
1 polymer ?
#
loop_
_entity_poly.entity_id
_entity_poly.type
_entity_poly.pdbx_seq_one_letter_code
_entity_poly.pdbx_strand_id
1 'polypeptide(L)'
;MEIVQYPEELDPEKKGILDRFAEKHRRRYGKFLSHFEEICRRLKEDSTFFEVLKKNGYVKNLGGELWEFRIPPAGKGGVLRVYFLFSRVIREKIVILDLEIKKESEANLERARERLKIYRKWEEER
;
A
#
# COMPACT_ATOMS: atom_id res chain seq x y z
N MET A 1 12.89 -6.76 2.89
CA MET A 1 11.93 -5.63 2.83
C MET A 1 10.94 -5.65 3.99
N GLU A 2 10.86 -4.55 4.73
CA GLU A 2 9.87 -4.32 5.79
C GLU A 2 8.60 -3.69 5.18
N ILE A 3 7.41 -4.08 5.65
CA ILE A 3 6.14 -3.50 5.20
C ILE A 3 5.31 -3.16 6.44
N VAL A 4 5.04 -1.87 6.61
CA VAL A 4 4.29 -1.32 7.75
C VAL A 4 3.11 -0.50 7.27
N GLN A 5 2.27 -0.06 8.21
CA GLN A 5 1.02 0.62 7.90
C GLN A 5 0.90 1.94 8.66
N TYR A 6 0.33 2.95 8.02
CA TYR A 6 -0.18 4.13 8.71
C TYR A 6 -1.54 3.83 9.38
N PRO A 7 -1.91 4.50 10.48
CA PRO A 7 -1.04 5.28 11.36
C PRO A 7 -0.23 4.44 12.35
N GLU A 8 -0.39 3.11 12.35
CA GLU A 8 0.22 2.19 13.32
C GLU A 8 1.74 2.38 13.49
N GLU A 9 2.45 2.66 12.39
CA GLU A 9 3.89 2.98 12.41
C GLU A 9 4.24 4.23 13.23
N LEU A 10 3.36 5.24 13.27
CA LEU A 10 3.55 6.46 14.05
C LEU A 10 3.00 6.31 15.47
N ASP A 11 1.92 5.54 15.61
CA ASP A 11 1.14 5.39 16.82
C ASP A 11 0.67 3.93 16.94
N PRO A 12 1.44 3.06 17.65
CA PRO A 12 1.16 1.63 17.76
C PRO A 12 -0.19 1.30 18.40
N GLU A 13 -0.81 2.23 19.12
CA GLU A 13 -2.15 2.03 19.69
C GLU A 13 -3.26 2.15 18.63
N LYS A 14 -2.96 2.77 17.48
CA LYS A 14 -3.91 2.93 16.39
C LYS A 14 -3.79 1.81 15.37
N LYS A 15 -4.94 1.23 15.05
CA LYS A 15 -5.08 0.19 14.05
C LYS A 15 -4.65 0.63 12.64
N GLY A 16 -3.84 -0.20 11.98
CA GLY A 16 -3.44 -0.07 10.59
C GLY A 16 -4.62 0.04 9.60
N ILE A 17 -4.36 0.63 8.44
CA ILE A 17 -5.38 0.84 7.40
C ILE A 17 -5.88 -0.49 6.81
N LEU A 18 -5.00 -1.45 6.54
CA LEU A 18 -5.39 -2.75 6.01
C LEU A 18 -6.33 -3.45 6.98
N ASP A 19 -6.01 -3.41 8.27
CA ASP A 19 -6.81 -4.11 9.29
C ASP A 19 -8.19 -3.48 9.42
N ARG A 20 -8.28 -2.14 9.47
CA ARG A 20 -9.58 -1.43 9.45
C ARG A 20 -10.39 -1.74 8.19
N PHE A 21 -9.74 -1.80 7.04
CA PHE A 21 -10.41 -2.13 5.80
C PHE A 21 -10.89 -3.59 5.78
N ALA A 22 -10.04 -4.52 6.21
CA ALA A 22 -10.33 -5.93 6.27
C ALA A 22 -11.55 -6.18 7.17
N GLU A 23 -11.61 -5.60 8.37
CA GLU A 23 -12.78 -5.75 9.25
C GLU A 23 -14.09 -5.36 8.59
N LYS A 24 -14.09 -4.24 7.86
CA LYS A 24 -15.30 -3.73 7.22
C LYS A 24 -15.68 -4.47 5.95
N HIS A 25 -14.69 -5.03 5.24
CA HIS A 25 -14.89 -5.46 3.85
C HIS A 25 -14.45 -6.90 3.54
N ARG A 26 -14.01 -7.70 4.53
CA ARG A 26 -13.49 -9.05 4.32
C ARG A 26 -14.42 -9.95 3.52
N ARG A 27 -15.72 -9.91 3.82
CA ARG A 27 -16.73 -10.76 3.15
C ARG A 27 -16.79 -10.52 1.64
N ARG A 28 -16.58 -9.27 1.21
CA ARG A 28 -16.73 -8.88 -0.20
C ARG A 28 -15.40 -8.88 -0.97
N TYR A 29 -14.31 -8.50 -0.30
CA TYR A 29 -13.01 -8.29 -0.95
C TYR A 29 -11.89 -9.17 -0.38
N GLY A 30 -12.23 -10.21 0.39
CA GLY A 30 -11.26 -11.12 0.99
C GLY A 30 -10.26 -11.70 -0.01
N LYS A 31 -10.70 -12.03 -1.23
CA LYS A 31 -9.80 -12.53 -2.28
C LYS A 31 -8.72 -11.52 -2.69
N PHE A 32 -9.03 -10.22 -2.74
CA PHE A 32 -8.04 -9.19 -3.03
C PHE A 32 -7.06 -9.01 -1.88
N LEU A 33 -7.57 -9.08 -0.64
CA LEU A 33 -6.74 -8.99 0.57
C LEU A 33 -5.77 -10.16 0.66
N SER A 34 -6.23 -11.40 0.46
CA SER A 34 -5.35 -12.58 0.50
C SER A 34 -4.28 -12.56 -0.60
N HIS A 35 -4.60 -12.06 -1.79
CA HIS A 35 -3.58 -11.89 -2.83
C HIS A 35 -2.57 -10.80 -2.44
N PHE A 36 -3.04 -9.69 -1.85
CA PHE A 36 -2.12 -8.67 -1.37
C PHE A 36 -1.23 -9.16 -0.22
N GLU A 37 -1.78 -9.94 0.73
CA GLU A 37 -1.02 -10.60 1.80
C GLU A 37 0.08 -11.51 1.23
N GLU A 38 -0.23 -12.28 0.19
CA GLU A 38 0.75 -13.13 -0.51
C GLU A 38 1.84 -12.31 -1.21
N ILE A 39 1.49 -11.18 -1.84
CA ILE A 39 2.47 -10.23 -2.40
C ILE A 39 3.40 -9.71 -1.29
N CYS A 40 2.84 -9.28 -0.16
CA CYS A 40 3.60 -8.79 0.99
C CYS A 40 4.55 -9.86 1.53
N ARG A 41 4.09 -11.12 1.64
CA ARG A 41 4.92 -12.25 2.07
C ARG A 41 6.12 -12.44 1.14
N ARG A 42 5.87 -12.49 -0.17
CA ARG A 42 6.95 -12.66 -1.17
C ARG A 42 7.93 -11.50 -1.20
N LEU A 43 7.47 -10.26 -1.01
CA LEU A 43 8.36 -9.09 -0.92
C LEU A 43 9.24 -9.10 0.33
N LYS A 44 8.74 -9.65 1.45
CA LYS A 44 9.53 -9.84 2.66
C LYS A 44 10.63 -10.88 2.45
N GLU A 45 10.34 -11.94 1.70
CA GLU A 45 11.27 -13.03 1.36
C GLU A 45 12.32 -12.62 0.31
N ASP A 46 11.91 -11.89 -0.73
CA ASP A 46 12.76 -11.49 -1.84
C ASP A 46 12.39 -10.06 -2.32
N SER A 47 13.25 -9.09 -2.03
CA SER A 47 13.03 -7.70 -2.43
C SER A 47 13.11 -7.50 -3.95
N THR A 48 13.78 -8.39 -4.69
CA THR A 48 13.86 -8.33 -6.16
C THR A 48 12.51 -8.63 -6.82
N PHE A 49 11.61 -9.31 -6.10
CA PHE A 49 10.24 -9.56 -6.53
C PHE A 49 9.48 -8.26 -6.81
N PHE A 50 9.86 -7.14 -6.19
CA PHE A 50 9.28 -5.83 -6.47
C PHE A 50 9.41 -5.42 -7.94
N GLU A 51 10.55 -5.70 -8.58
CA GLU A 51 10.75 -5.39 -10.00
C GLU A 51 9.91 -6.30 -10.90
N VAL A 52 9.64 -7.53 -10.47
CA VAL A 52 8.71 -8.44 -11.15
C VAL A 52 7.28 -7.87 -11.07
N LEU A 53 6.85 -7.38 -9.92
CA LEU A 53 5.52 -6.77 -9.75
C LEU A 53 5.36 -5.52 -10.62
N LYS A 54 6.39 -4.67 -10.70
CA LYS A 54 6.41 -3.50 -11.59
C LYS A 54 6.26 -3.89 -13.06
N LYS A 55 7.06 -4.85 -13.54
CA LYS A 55 7.00 -5.34 -14.93
C LYS A 55 5.62 -5.90 -15.29
N ASN A 56 4.94 -6.53 -14.33
CA ASN A 56 3.63 -7.14 -14.54
C ASN A 56 2.45 -6.19 -14.24
N GLY A 57 2.69 -4.90 -14.01
CA GLY A 57 1.64 -3.90 -13.80
C GLY A 57 0.93 -3.95 -12.44
N TYR A 58 1.44 -4.76 -11.50
CA TYR A 58 0.96 -4.79 -10.12
C TYR A 58 1.43 -3.58 -9.32
N VAL A 59 2.50 -2.90 -9.76
CA VAL A 59 3.02 -1.71 -9.11
C VAL A 59 3.12 -0.58 -10.12
N LYS A 60 2.70 0.62 -9.71
CA LYS A 60 2.83 1.83 -10.52
C LYS A 60 3.31 3.01 -9.66
N ASN A 61 4.22 3.82 -10.19
CA ASN A 61 4.55 5.12 -9.61
C ASN A 61 3.48 6.14 -10.01
N LEU A 62 2.92 6.85 -9.02
CA LEU A 62 1.84 7.83 -9.21
C LEU A 62 2.35 9.28 -9.29
N GLY A 63 3.67 9.46 -9.33
CA GLY A 63 4.36 10.75 -9.31
C GLY A 63 5.09 10.97 -7.99
N GLY A 64 6.34 11.43 -8.09
CA GLY A 64 7.20 11.66 -6.95
C GLY A 64 7.39 10.40 -6.10
N GLU A 65 7.03 10.49 -4.82
CA GLU A 65 7.27 9.44 -3.82
C GLU A 65 6.07 8.52 -3.59
N LEU A 66 4.95 8.78 -4.26
CA LEU A 66 3.73 7.99 -4.08
C LEU A 66 3.67 6.86 -5.10
N TRP A 67 3.43 5.66 -4.61
CA TRP A 67 3.29 4.44 -5.40
C TRP A 67 1.95 3.77 -5.12
N GLU A 68 1.50 2.92 -6.04
CA GLU A 68 0.34 2.05 -5.84
C GLU A 68 0.67 0.59 -6.13
N PHE A 69 0.15 -0.32 -5.30
CA PHE A 69 -0.10 -1.70 -5.70
C PHE A 69 -1.51 -1.82 -6.29
N ARG A 70 -1.67 -2.63 -7.34
CA ARG A 70 -2.93 -2.90 -8.05
C ARG A 70 -3.23 -4.40 -8.04
N ILE A 71 -4.27 -4.80 -7.31
CA ILE A 71 -4.62 -6.20 -7.11
C ILE A 71 -6.08 -6.47 -7.55
N PRO A 72 -6.32 -7.18 -8.67
CA PRO A 72 -5.36 -7.52 -9.73
C PRO A 72 -4.91 -6.26 -10.51
N PRO A 73 -3.92 -6.35 -11.43
CA PRO A 73 -3.46 -5.19 -12.21
C PRO A 73 -4.59 -4.50 -12.98
N ALA A 74 -5.53 -5.30 -13.50
CA ALA A 74 -6.78 -4.86 -14.10
C ALA A 74 -7.86 -5.93 -13.91
N GLY A 75 -9.12 -5.52 -13.77
CA GLY A 75 -10.22 -6.47 -13.64
C GLY A 75 -11.61 -5.83 -13.68
N LYS A 76 -12.57 -6.52 -14.31
CA LYS A 76 -13.98 -6.08 -14.39
C LYS A 76 -14.65 -5.99 -13.01
N GLY A 77 -14.19 -6.78 -12.05
CA GLY A 77 -14.68 -6.79 -10.67
C GLY A 77 -14.19 -5.60 -9.82
N GLY A 78 -13.34 -4.75 -10.37
CA GLY A 78 -12.59 -3.73 -9.64
C GLY A 78 -11.19 -4.20 -9.28
N VAL A 79 -10.39 -3.23 -8.84
CA VAL A 79 -9.00 -3.37 -8.44
C VAL A 79 -8.86 -2.82 -7.03
N LEU A 80 -8.26 -3.60 -6.14
CA LEU A 80 -7.73 -3.10 -4.88
C LEU A 80 -6.48 -2.29 -5.18
N ARG A 81 -6.51 -1.01 -4.82
CA ARG A 81 -5.39 -0.10 -4.92
C ARG A 81 -4.86 0.17 -3.52
N VAL A 82 -3.59 -0.14 -3.28
CA VAL A 82 -2.92 0.12 -2.01
C VAL A 82 -1.84 1.16 -2.26
N TYR A 83 -2.00 2.33 -1.66
CA TYR A 83 -1.09 3.46 -1.83
C TYR A 83 0.01 3.40 -0.79
N PHE A 84 1.25 3.58 -1.22
CA PHE A 84 2.41 3.46 -0.35
C PHE A 84 3.55 4.40 -0.74
N LEU A 85 4.51 4.54 0.16
CA LEU A 85 5.80 5.18 -0.08
C LEU A 85 6.94 4.28 0.39
N PHE A 86 8.16 4.62 -0.01
CA PHE A 86 9.38 4.09 0.58
C PHE A 86 9.89 5.01 1.69
N SER A 87 10.28 4.44 2.83
CA SER A 87 10.94 5.20 3.91
C SER A 87 12.24 5.82 3.39
N ARG A 88 12.52 7.05 3.83
CA ARG A 88 13.80 7.72 3.55
C ARG A 88 14.89 7.37 4.56
N VAL A 89 14.47 6.98 5.77
CA VAL A 89 15.36 6.69 6.90
C VAL A 89 15.77 5.20 6.90
N ILE A 90 14.81 4.30 6.66
CA ILE A 90 15.04 2.85 6.70
C ILE A 90 15.05 2.29 5.27
N ARG A 91 16.19 1.71 4.87
CA ARG A 91 16.32 1.04 3.56
C ARG A 91 15.36 -0.16 3.49
N GLU A 92 14.80 -0.37 2.30
CA GLU A 92 13.82 -1.44 2.04
C GLU A 92 12.60 -1.44 2.97
N LYS A 93 12.09 -0.28 3.39
CA LYS A 93 10.83 -0.18 4.13
C LYS A 93 9.74 0.45 3.27
N ILE A 94 8.63 -0.27 3.12
CA ILE A 94 7.39 0.21 2.51
C ILE A 94 6.42 0.62 3.60
N VAL A 95 5.79 1.78 3.44
CA VAL A 95 4.77 2.29 4.35
C VAL A 95 3.46 2.45 3.60
N ILE A 96 2.45 1.69 4.03
CA ILE A 96 1.11 1.74 3.44
C ILE A 96 0.35 2.94 4.00
N LEU A 97 -0.06 3.83 3.10
CA LEU A 97 -0.65 5.14 3.44
C LEU A 97 -2.17 5.15 3.31
N ASP A 98 -2.74 4.46 2.34
CA ASP A 98 -4.20 4.34 2.19
C ASP A 98 -4.54 3.19 1.23
N LEU A 99 -5.82 2.83 1.14
CA LEU A 99 -6.26 1.87 0.13
C LEU A 99 -7.73 2.08 -0.27
N GLU A 100 -8.09 1.64 -1.48
CA GLU A 100 -9.45 1.67 -1.98
C GLU A 100 -9.76 0.55 -2.98
N ILE A 101 -11.05 0.30 -3.24
CA ILE A 101 -11.52 -0.56 -4.32
C ILE A 101 -12.09 0.33 -5.42
N LYS A 102 -11.51 0.27 -6.62
CA LYS A 102 -11.96 1.07 -7.76
C LYS A 102 -12.27 0.20 -8.97
N LYS A 103 -13.39 0.50 -9.64
CA LYS A 103 -13.70 -0.04 -10.98
C LYS A 103 -13.19 0.86 -12.10
N GLU A 104 -13.07 2.15 -11.82
CA GLU A 104 -12.62 3.17 -12.78
C GLU A 104 -11.11 3.35 -12.75
N SER A 105 -10.59 4.01 -13.78
CA SER A 105 -9.16 4.28 -13.98
C SER A 105 -8.59 5.31 -13.00
N GLU A 106 -9.39 6.26 -12.53
CA GLU A 106 -8.92 7.35 -11.66
C GLU A 106 -8.94 6.99 -10.17
N ALA A 107 -7.80 7.24 -9.53
CA ALA A 107 -7.56 7.05 -8.11
C ALA A 107 -7.94 8.30 -7.30
N ASN A 108 -8.50 8.12 -6.10
CA ASN A 108 -8.61 9.23 -5.15
C ASN A 108 -7.34 9.29 -4.29
N LEU A 109 -6.45 10.22 -4.61
CA LEU A 109 -5.13 10.33 -3.99
C LEU A 109 -5.06 11.34 -2.85
N GLU A 110 -6.15 12.05 -2.53
CA GLU A 110 -6.13 13.15 -1.56
C GLU A 110 -5.66 12.69 -0.18
N ARG A 111 -6.30 11.66 0.38
CA ARG A 111 -5.96 11.09 1.69
C ARG A 111 -4.56 10.47 1.71
N ALA A 112 -4.18 9.76 0.65
CA ALA A 112 -2.85 9.17 0.54
C ALA A 112 -1.76 10.26 0.54
N ARG A 113 -1.98 11.36 -0.19
CA ARG A 113 -1.07 12.52 -0.23
C ARG A 113 -1.00 13.27 1.10
N GLU A 114 -2.14 13.44 1.77
CA GLU A 114 -2.16 14.04 3.11
C GLU A 114 -1.33 13.21 4.09
N ARG A 115 -1.55 11.90 4.15
CA ARG A 115 -0.80 11.00 5.03
C ARG A 115 0.67 10.89 4.66
N LEU A 116 1.02 10.98 3.37
CA LEU A 116 2.41 11.10 2.92
C LEU A 116 3.08 12.33 3.55
N LYS A 117 2.44 13.50 3.50
CA LYS A 117 2.99 14.72 4.11
C LYS A 117 3.20 14.57 5.62
N ILE A 118 2.24 13.96 6.32
CA ILE A 118 2.35 13.68 7.76
C ILE A 118 3.52 12.73 8.04
N TYR A 119 3.61 11.62 7.29
CA TYR A 119 4.68 10.63 7.46
C TYR A 119 6.06 11.24 7.21
N ARG A 120 6.21 12.07 6.18
CA ARG A 120 7.48 12.72 5.86
C ARG A 120 7.95 13.68 6.97
N LYS A 121 7.04 14.47 7.54
CA LYS A 121 7.38 15.31 8.70
C LYS A 121 7.86 14.48 9.88
N TRP A 122 7.18 13.38 10.17
CA TRP A 122 7.57 12.47 11.25
C TRP A 122 8.93 11.80 10.99
N GLU A 123 9.28 11.47 9.75
CA GLU A 123 10.61 10.95 9.40
C GLU A 123 11.71 12.01 9.53
N GLU A 124 11.42 13.29 9.25
CA GLU A 124 12.38 14.39 9.38
C GLU A 124 12.73 14.71 10.85
N GLU A 125 11.88 14.31 11.78
CA GLU A 125 12.06 14.48 13.23
C GLU A 125 12.81 13.30 13.89
N ARG A 126 13.21 12.28 13.12
CA ARG A 126 13.92 11.08 13.59
C ARG A 126 15.37 11.03 13.12
#